data_AF-A0A9Q2SA28-F1
#
_entry.id   AF-A0A9Q2SA28-F1
#
_cell.length_a   1.000
_cell.length_b   1.000
_cell.length_c   1.000
_cell.angle_alpha   90.00
_cell.angle_beta   90.00
_cell.angle_gamma   90.00
#
_symmetry.space_group_name_H-M   'P 1'
#
loop_
_entity.id
_entity.type
_entity.pdbx_description
1 polymer ?
#
loop_
_entity_poly.entity_id
_entity_poly.type
_entity_poly.pdbx_seq_one_letter_code
_entity_poly.pdbx_strand_id
1 'polypeptide(L)'
;MIVPADRSEARGVYYLLDGNSGQVDTTNWLDPRRGNAEEFFAGQERLRRHARRGTGSLYSDWDRAPEFGKTKWETFLTEELPSVIDAQFATMDVT
;
A
#
# COMPACT_ATOMS: atom_id res chain seq x y z
N MET A 1 1.24 5.32 -8.56
CA MET A 1 1.64 5.79 -7.20
C MET A 1 1.20 7.23 -7.13
N ILE A 2 0.44 7.59 -6.10
CA ILE A 2 -0.06 8.96 -5.91
C ILE A 2 0.75 9.54 -4.75
N VAL A 3 1.25 10.75 -4.95
CA VAL A 3 2.06 11.49 -3.97
C VAL A 3 1.42 12.85 -3.72
N PRO A 4 1.61 13.43 -2.52
CA PRO A 4 1.36 14.84 -2.25
C PRO A 4 1.82 15.78 -3.38
N ALA A 5 1.04 16.83 -3.67
CA ALA A 5 1.50 17.89 -4.57
C ALA A 5 2.55 18.77 -3.87
N ASP A 6 2.32 19.11 -2.61
CA ASP A 6 3.23 19.76 -1.68
C ASP A 6 3.98 18.73 -0.84
N ARG A 7 5.31 18.76 -0.96
CA ARG A 7 6.24 17.87 -0.25
C ARG A 7 7.12 18.63 0.74
N SER A 8 6.77 19.87 1.07
CA SER A 8 7.52 20.72 2.00
C SER A 8 7.34 20.31 3.47
N GLU A 9 6.24 19.62 3.79
CA GLU A 9 5.95 19.08 5.12
C GLU A 9 5.76 17.57 5.09
N ALA A 10 6.15 16.91 6.19
CA ALA A 10 5.95 15.48 6.37
C ALA A 10 4.45 15.16 6.54
N ARG A 11 3.97 14.12 5.86
CA ARG A 11 2.56 13.70 5.89
C ARG A 11 2.42 12.20 6.08
N GLY A 12 1.26 11.78 6.59
CA GLY A 12 0.93 10.37 6.78
C GLY A 12 0.78 9.60 5.47
N VAL A 13 0.96 8.29 5.56
CA VAL A 13 0.88 7.34 4.43
C VAL A 13 -0.34 6.44 4.59
N TYR A 14 -1.06 6.20 3.49
CA TYR A 14 -2.13 5.20 3.46
C TYR A 14 -1.73 4.01 2.58
N TYR A 15 -1.64 2.83 3.19
CA TYR A 15 -1.49 1.57 2.48
C TYR A 15 -2.87 1.02 2.13
N LEU A 16 -3.23 1.03 0.83
CA LEU A 16 -4.49 0.47 0.38
C LEU A 16 -4.28 -0.94 -0.14
N LEU A 17 -4.77 -1.89 0.65
CA LEU A 17 -4.61 -3.31 0.43
C LEU A 17 -5.82 -3.82 -0.38
N ASP A 18 -5.58 -4.40 -1.56
CA ASP A 18 -6.64 -5.01 -2.37
C ASP A 18 -7.16 -6.30 -1.73
N GLY A 19 -8.45 -6.58 -1.89
CA GLY A 19 -9.06 -7.80 -1.41
C GLY A 19 -8.74 -9.04 -2.26
N ASN A 20 -9.48 -10.13 -2.01
CA ASN A 20 -9.32 -11.41 -2.71
C ASN A 20 -9.55 -11.34 -4.23
N SER A 21 -10.19 -10.28 -4.73
CA SER A 21 -10.39 -10.02 -6.16
C SER A 21 -9.38 -9.02 -6.75
N GLY A 22 -8.29 -8.72 -6.04
CA GLY A 22 -7.21 -7.87 -6.54
C GLY A 22 -6.62 -8.43 -7.82
N GLN A 23 -6.50 -7.60 -8.85
CA GLN A 23 -5.90 -7.97 -10.12
C GLN A 23 -4.42 -7.55 -10.14
N VAL A 24 -3.59 -8.25 -10.92
CA VAL A 24 -2.15 -7.97 -10.97
C VAL A 24 -1.83 -6.58 -11.53
N ASP A 25 -2.67 -6.10 -12.44
CA ASP A 25 -2.46 -4.84 -13.15
C ASP A 25 -3.47 -3.74 -12.80
N THR A 26 -4.51 -4.06 -12.03
CA THR A 26 -5.54 -3.09 -11.62
C THR A 26 -5.97 -3.29 -10.18
N THR A 27 -6.40 -2.20 -9.56
CA THR A 27 -6.85 -2.16 -8.16
C THR A 27 -8.26 -1.57 -8.10
N ASN A 28 -9.09 -2.10 -7.21
CA ASN A 28 -10.45 -1.59 -7.03
C ASN A 28 -10.47 -0.22 -6.35
N TRP A 29 -9.38 0.13 -5.67
CA TRP A 29 -9.24 1.40 -4.99
C TRP A 29 -9.09 2.60 -5.94
N LEU A 30 -8.64 2.39 -7.18
CA LEU A 30 -8.46 3.46 -8.16
C LEU A 30 -9.58 3.53 -9.19
N ASP A 31 -10.42 2.51 -9.29
CA ASP A 31 -11.57 2.52 -10.19
C ASP A 31 -12.61 3.56 -9.72
N PRO A 32 -12.95 4.59 -10.55
CA PRO A 32 -13.93 5.62 -10.21
C PRO A 32 -15.34 5.10 -9.96
N ARG A 33 -15.66 3.90 -10.46
CA ARG A 33 -16.95 3.23 -10.24
C ARG A 33 -16.95 2.33 -9.00
N ARG A 34 -15.83 2.25 -8.28
CA ARG A 34 -15.65 1.43 -7.07
C ARG A 34 -15.14 2.31 -5.93
N GLY A 35 -13.83 2.27 -5.65
CA GLY A 35 -13.24 2.99 -4.53
C GLY A 35 -13.10 4.49 -4.79
N ASN A 36 -12.96 4.91 -6.06
CA ASN A 36 -12.75 6.30 -6.50
C ASN A 36 -11.76 7.08 -5.63
N ALA A 37 -10.72 6.42 -5.15
CA ALA A 37 -9.96 6.98 -4.05
C ALA A 37 -8.92 8.00 -4.55
N GLU A 38 -8.71 8.15 -5.87
CA GLU A 38 -7.98 9.30 -6.42
C GLU A 38 -8.74 10.60 -6.15
N GLU A 39 -10.03 10.64 -6.45
CA GLU A 39 -10.91 11.79 -6.19
C GLU A 39 -11.06 12.05 -4.68
N PHE A 40 -11.24 11.00 -3.87
CA PHE A 40 -11.37 11.16 -2.42
C PHE A 40 -10.13 11.81 -1.78
N PHE A 41 -8.94 11.46 -2.26
CA PHE A 41 -7.69 12.06 -1.80
C PHE A 41 -7.24 13.22 -2.69
N ALA A 42 -8.02 13.67 -3.67
CA ALA A 42 -7.72 14.86 -4.43
C ALA A 42 -7.80 16.06 -3.48
N GLY A 43 -6.64 16.65 -3.17
CA GLY A 43 -6.47 17.68 -2.15
C GLY A 43 -6.07 17.18 -0.76
N GLN A 44 -6.01 15.86 -0.54
CA GLN A 44 -5.43 15.25 0.66
C GLN A 44 -4.08 14.62 0.31
N GLU A 45 -3.04 15.35 0.65
CA GLU A 45 -1.67 15.06 0.29
C GLU A 45 -1.11 13.88 1.10
N ARG A 46 -1.39 12.65 0.65
CA ARG A 46 -0.92 11.43 1.31
C ARG A 46 -0.46 10.37 0.31
N LEU A 47 0.56 9.62 0.70
CA LEU A 47 1.21 8.64 -0.14
C LEU A 47 0.43 7.33 -0.17
N ARG A 48 0.27 6.71 -1.35
CA ARG A 48 -0.36 5.40 -1.51
C ARG A 48 0.56 4.37 -2.14
N ARG A 49 0.70 3.21 -1.49
CA ARG A 49 1.33 2.01 -2.06
C ARG A 49 0.32 0.90 -2.24
N HIS A 50 0.43 0.20 -3.37
CA HIS A 50 -0.39 -0.96 -3.71
C HIS A 50 0.48 -2.20 -3.64
N ALA A 51 0.05 -3.20 -2.87
CA ALA A 51 0.70 -4.50 -2.84
C ALA A 51 0.23 -5.31 -4.06
N ARG A 52 0.98 -5.17 -5.16
CA ARG A 52 0.66 -5.71 -6.50
C ARG A 52 0.59 -7.26 -6.60
N ARG A 53 0.75 -7.99 -5.48
CA ARG A 53 0.85 -9.45 -5.40
C ARG A 53 0.17 -10.07 -4.16
N GLY A 54 -0.72 -9.35 -3.48
CA GLY A 54 -1.34 -9.80 -2.22
C GLY A 54 -2.63 -10.62 -2.36
N THR A 55 -3.10 -10.89 -3.58
CA THR A 55 -4.39 -11.56 -3.81
C THR A 55 -4.46 -12.93 -3.13
N GLY A 56 -5.45 -13.13 -2.27
CA GLY A 56 -5.63 -14.38 -1.51
C GLY A 56 -4.65 -14.59 -0.35
N SER A 57 -3.72 -13.66 -0.10
CA SER A 57 -2.72 -13.79 0.97
C SER A 57 -3.23 -13.40 2.36
N LEU A 58 -4.35 -12.65 2.42
CA LEU A 58 -4.85 -11.96 3.61
C LEU A 58 -3.82 -11.02 4.27
N TYR A 59 -2.76 -10.67 3.55
CA TYR A 59 -1.64 -9.86 4.04
C TYR A 59 -1.02 -10.37 5.34
N SER A 60 -1.03 -11.69 5.52
CA SER A 60 -0.46 -12.33 6.69
C SER A 60 0.87 -13.01 6.40
N ASP A 61 1.59 -13.27 7.47
CA ASP A 61 2.69 -14.23 7.50
C ASP A 61 2.14 -15.66 7.55
N TRP A 62 2.51 -16.49 6.57
CA TRP A 62 2.05 -17.88 6.52
C TRP A 62 3.08 -18.81 7.15
N ASP A 63 2.63 -19.71 8.04
CA ASP A 63 3.49 -20.72 8.68
C ASP A 63 4.08 -21.70 7.67
N ARG A 64 3.27 -22.12 6.69
CA ARG A 64 3.69 -23.01 5.61
C ARG A 64 3.82 -22.24 4.31
N ALA A 65 5.04 -22.21 3.78
CA ALA A 65 5.30 -21.61 2.48
C ALA A 65 4.62 -22.43 1.36
N PRO A 66 3.84 -21.79 0.47
CA PRO A 66 3.37 -22.41 -0.77
C PRO A 66 4.52 -22.66 -1.75
N GLU A 67 4.25 -23.43 -2.81
CA GLU A 67 5.25 -23.80 -3.84
C GLU A 67 5.87 -22.58 -4.55
N PHE A 68 5.16 -21.45 -4.59
CA PHE A 68 5.63 -20.20 -5.18
C PHE A 68 6.42 -19.30 -4.21
N GLY A 69 6.75 -19.78 -3.01
CA GLY A 69 7.69 -19.13 -2.10
C GLY A 69 7.09 -18.74 -0.75
N LYS A 70 7.91 -18.06 0.09
CA LYS A 70 7.49 -17.61 1.41
C LYS A 70 6.53 -16.43 1.31
N THR A 71 5.46 -16.49 2.08
CA THR A 71 4.46 -15.43 2.21
C THR A 71 4.68 -14.72 3.54
N LYS A 72 5.28 -13.53 3.49
CA LYS A 72 5.63 -12.69 4.66
C LYS A 72 5.09 -11.27 4.51
N TRP A 73 3.79 -11.17 4.24
CA TRP A 73 3.17 -9.89 3.93
C TRP A 73 3.02 -9.00 5.16
N GLU A 74 2.82 -9.58 6.35
CA GLU A 74 2.69 -8.82 7.58
C GLU A 74 4.02 -8.15 7.90
N THR A 75 5.10 -8.94 8.02
CA THR A 75 6.46 -8.42 8.19
C THR A 75 6.82 -7.38 7.14
N PHE A 76 6.53 -7.64 5.86
CA PHE A 76 6.84 -6.67 4.80
C PHE A 76 6.11 -5.34 5.01
N LEU A 77 4.81 -5.37 5.36
CA LEU A 77 4.01 -4.16 5.48
C LEU A 77 4.27 -3.36 6.76
N THR A 78 4.64 -4.02 7.86
CA THR A 78 4.77 -3.39 9.18
C THR A 78 6.21 -3.11 9.59
N GLU A 79 7.18 -3.87 9.08
CA GLU A 79 8.58 -3.75 9.51
C GLU A 79 9.50 -3.31 8.37
N GLU A 80 9.36 -3.89 7.17
CA GLU A 80 10.32 -3.65 6.08
C GLU A 80 9.96 -2.40 5.26
N LEU A 81 8.71 -2.32 4.79
CA LEU A 81 8.25 -1.28 3.86
C LEU A 81 8.23 0.14 4.47
N PRO A 82 7.80 0.36 5.73
CA PRO A 82 7.70 1.72 6.27
C PRO A 82 9.02 2.49 6.19
N SER A 83 10.13 1.86 6.60
CA SER A 83 11.46 2.48 6.56
C SER A 83 11.89 2.91 5.15
N VAL A 84 11.55 2.13 4.12
CA VAL A 84 11.83 2.44 2.72
C VAL A 84 10.97 3.60 2.22
N ILE A 85 9.72 3.68 2.67
CA ILE A 85 8.81 4.77 2.32
C ILE A 85 9.26 6.08 2.97
N ASP A 86 9.59 6.05 4.26
CA ASP A 86 10.04 7.24 4.99
C ASP A 86 11.33 7.81 4.40
N ALA A 87 12.30 6.95 4.09
CA ALA A 87 13.56 7.36 3.43
C ALA A 87 13.34 8.00 2.06
N GLN A 88 12.36 7.53 1.28
CA GLN A 88 12.12 7.99 -0.09
C GLN A 88 11.25 9.26 -0.15
N PHE A 89 10.35 9.44 0.82
CA PHE A 89 9.28 10.44 0.73
C PHE A 89 9.23 11.45 1.87
N ALA A 90 10.12 11.37 2.86
CA ALA A 90 10.13 12.26 4.03
C ALA A 90 8.75 12.32 4.73
N THR A 91 8.14 11.16 4.88
CA THR A 91 6.84 10.99 5.54
C THR A 91 7.00 11.01 7.06
N MET A 92 5.90 11.21 7.79
CA MET A 92 5.93 11.12 9.25
C MET A 92 6.19 9.67 9.66
N ASP A 93 7.13 9.48 10.59
CA ASP A 93 7.47 8.18 11.17
C ASP A 93 6.22 7.56 11.81
N VAL A 94 5.97 6.29 11.53
CA VAL A 94 4.81 5.53 12.02
C VAL A 94 5.28 4.63 13.15
N THR A 95 5.69 5.21 14.28
CA THR A 95 6.10 4.47 15.48
C THR A 95 4.94 4.23 16.45
#